data_AF-A0A091P9E4-F1
#
_entry.id   AF-A0A091P9E4-F1
#
_cell.length_a   1.000
_cell.length_b   1.000
_cell.length_c   1.000
_cell.angle_alpha   90.00
_cell.angle_beta   90.00
_cell.angle_gamma   90.00
#
_symmetry.space_group_name_H-M   'P 1'
#
loop_
_entity.id
_entity.type
_entity.pdbx_description
1 polymer ?
#
loop_
_entity_poly.entity_id
_entity_poly.type
_entity_poly.pdbx_seq_one_letter_code
_entity_poly.pdbx_strand_id
1 'polypeptide(L)'
;QDAGAGLLAAAMIAVVPGYISRSVAGSYDNEGIAIFCMLLTYYMWIKAVKTGSIYWAAMCALAYFYMVSSWGGYVFLINLIPLHVLVLMLTGRFSHRIYVAYCTVYCLGTILSMQISFVGFQPVLSSEHMAALGVFGLCQIHAFVDYLRSKLNPQQFEILFRSVISLVGFVLLTIGAVLMLTGKISPWTGRFYSLLDPSYAKNNIPIIASVSEHQPTTWSSYYFDLQLLVFMFPVGLYYCFSNLSDARIFIIMYGVTSMYFSAVMVRLMLVLAPVMCILSGIGVSQVLSTYMKNLDISRPDKKSKKQQDSTYPIKNEVASGMILVMAFFLITYTFHSTWVTSEAYSSPSIVLSARGGDGSRIIFDDFREAYYWLRHNTPE
;
A
#
# COMPACT_ATOMS: atom_id res chain seq x y z
N GLN A 1 12.26 12.91 -13.82
CA GLN A 1 12.08 11.96 -12.69
C GLN A 1 13.26 12.18 -11.78
N ASP A 2 13.03 12.65 -10.57
CA ASP A 2 14.10 12.96 -9.63
C ASP A 2 14.51 11.66 -8.92
N ALA A 3 15.70 11.12 -9.25
CA ALA A 3 16.22 9.92 -8.60
C ALA A 3 16.46 10.14 -7.10
N GLY A 4 16.59 11.40 -6.66
CA GLY A 4 16.76 11.77 -5.25
C GLY A 4 15.62 11.26 -4.37
N ALA A 5 14.37 11.38 -4.81
CA ALA A 5 13.22 10.89 -4.05
C ALA A 5 13.24 9.36 -3.88
N GLY A 6 13.74 8.62 -4.88
CA GLY A 6 13.86 7.17 -4.83
C GLY A 6 14.94 6.72 -3.84
N LEU A 7 16.12 7.34 -3.89
CA LEU A 7 17.20 7.06 -2.94
C LEU A 7 16.78 7.36 -1.50
N LEU A 8 16.05 8.47 -1.30
CA LEU A 8 15.60 8.86 0.01
C LEU A 8 14.53 7.92 0.58
N ALA A 9 13.56 7.50 -0.24
CA ALA A 9 12.56 6.51 0.15
C ALA A 9 13.22 5.16 0.50
N ALA A 10 14.24 4.74 -0.26
CA ALA A 10 15.01 3.52 0.01
C ALA A 10 15.79 3.61 1.34
N ALA A 11 16.39 4.76 1.64
CA ALA A 11 17.07 4.97 2.92
C ALA A 11 16.08 4.97 4.11
N MET A 12 14.90 5.58 3.93
CA MET A 12 13.89 5.66 5.00
C MET A 12 13.27 4.30 5.33
N ILE A 13 12.94 3.49 4.32
CA ILE A 13 12.33 2.16 4.51
C ILE A 13 13.33 1.16 5.11
N ALA A 14 14.63 1.34 4.89
CA ALA A 14 15.65 0.45 5.44
C ALA A 14 15.70 0.47 6.98
N VAL A 15 15.37 1.60 7.60
CA VAL A 15 15.43 1.79 9.05
C VAL A 15 14.06 1.93 9.71
N VAL A 16 12.95 1.85 8.96
CA VAL A 16 11.61 2.14 9.52
C VAL A 16 11.19 1.12 10.59
N PRO A 17 10.96 1.54 11.85
CA PRO A 17 10.63 0.61 12.94
C PRO A 17 9.37 -0.22 12.69
N GLY A 18 8.35 0.37 12.06
CA GLY A 18 7.09 -0.31 11.74
C GLY A 18 7.28 -1.54 10.83
N TYR A 19 8.29 -1.55 9.95
CA TYR A 19 8.63 -2.72 9.14
C TYR A 19 9.56 -3.69 9.89
N ILE A 20 10.53 -3.15 10.63
CA ILE A 20 11.50 -3.95 11.39
C ILE A 20 10.81 -4.82 12.44
N SER A 21 9.76 -4.32 13.10
CA SER A 21 9.00 -5.04 14.14
C SER A 21 8.57 -6.46 13.76
N ARG A 22 8.32 -6.69 12.47
CA ARG A 22 7.85 -7.98 11.90
C ARG A 22 8.86 -8.62 10.93
N SER A 23 10.05 -8.03 10.79
CA SER A 23 11.14 -8.52 9.91
C SER A 23 12.49 -8.66 10.63
N VAL A 24 12.48 -8.75 11.97
CA VAL A 24 13.68 -8.99 12.79
C VAL A 24 14.29 -10.36 12.48
N ALA A 25 15.63 -10.43 12.50
CA ALA A 25 16.34 -11.70 12.38
C ALA A 25 15.89 -12.70 13.45
N GLY A 26 15.50 -13.91 13.02
CA GLY A 26 14.93 -14.95 13.89
C GLY A 26 13.39 -15.01 13.87
N SER A 27 12.72 -13.97 13.34
CA SER A 27 11.29 -14.03 13.04
C SER A 27 11.06 -14.59 11.64
N TYR A 28 10.74 -15.88 11.55
CA TYR A 28 10.40 -16.54 10.28
C TYR A 28 8.89 -16.51 10.04
N ASP A 29 8.35 -15.32 9.79
CA ASP A 29 6.95 -15.12 9.41
C ASP A 29 6.83 -14.66 7.95
N ASN A 30 5.66 -14.87 7.36
CA ASN A 30 5.37 -14.64 5.95
C ASN A 30 5.36 -13.15 5.56
N GLU A 31 5.32 -12.26 6.55
CA GLU A 31 5.14 -10.83 6.37
C GLU A 31 6.37 -10.14 5.74
N GLY A 32 7.59 -10.61 6.04
CA GLY A 32 8.81 -10.05 5.45
C GLY A 32 8.87 -10.24 3.93
N ILE A 33 8.60 -11.47 3.45
CA ILE A 33 8.53 -11.75 2.01
C ILE A 33 7.32 -11.06 1.36
N ALA A 34 6.20 -10.95 2.07
CA ALA A 34 4.97 -10.35 1.55
C ALA A 34 5.15 -8.88 1.16
N ILE A 35 5.83 -8.07 1.97
CA ILE A 35 6.04 -6.64 1.66
C ILE A 35 6.92 -6.46 0.42
N PHE A 36 7.95 -7.30 0.25
CA PHE A 36 8.74 -7.30 -0.98
C PHE A 36 7.87 -7.64 -2.21
N CYS A 37 7.05 -8.69 -2.13
CA CYS A 37 6.16 -9.10 -3.22
C CYS A 37 5.12 -8.02 -3.55
N MET A 38 4.57 -7.36 -2.53
CA MET A 38 3.62 -6.28 -2.68
C MET A 38 4.24 -5.08 -3.41
N LEU A 39 5.43 -4.64 -2.99
CA LEU A 39 6.15 -3.53 -3.64
C LEU A 39 6.55 -3.87 -5.08
N LEU A 40 6.98 -5.10 -5.33
CA LEU A 40 7.28 -5.59 -6.68
C LEU A 40 6.05 -5.52 -7.58
N THR A 41 4.90 -5.97 -7.08
CA THR A 41 3.64 -5.95 -7.82
C THR A 41 3.20 -4.51 -8.12
N TYR A 42 3.28 -3.60 -7.14
CA TYR A 42 2.95 -2.19 -7.36
C TYR A 42 3.90 -1.50 -8.34
N TYR A 43 5.19 -1.81 -8.29
CA TYR A 43 6.15 -1.32 -9.26
C TYR A 43 5.79 -1.78 -10.69
N MET A 44 5.53 -3.07 -10.88
CA MET A 44 5.15 -3.64 -12.18
C MET A 44 3.81 -3.08 -12.66
N TRP A 45 2.83 -2.88 -11.77
CA TRP A 45 1.55 -2.24 -12.08
C TRP A 45 1.73 -0.80 -12.57
N ILE A 46 2.47 0.03 -11.82
CA ILE A 46 2.73 1.42 -12.21
C ILE A 46 3.49 1.48 -13.54
N LYS A 47 4.45 0.57 -13.76
CA LYS A 47 5.18 0.47 -15.03
C LYS A 47 4.26 0.07 -16.18
N ALA A 48 3.36 -0.88 -15.97
CA ALA A 48 2.36 -1.32 -16.94
C ALA A 48 1.40 -0.18 -17.31
N VAL A 49 0.89 0.59 -16.33
CA VAL A 49 0.02 1.74 -16.59
C VAL A 49 0.73 2.83 -17.39
N LYS A 50 2.00 3.13 -17.07
CA LYS A 50 2.78 4.14 -17.79
C LYS A 50 3.10 3.74 -19.24
N THR A 51 3.50 2.49 -19.46
CA THR A 51 3.94 2.00 -20.77
C THR A 51 2.79 1.50 -21.65
N GLY A 52 1.76 0.91 -21.06
CA GLY A 52 0.64 0.29 -21.77
C GLY A 52 1.00 -1.00 -22.50
N SER A 53 2.05 -1.72 -22.07
CA SER A 53 2.49 -2.97 -22.71
C SER A 53 2.00 -4.21 -21.97
N ILE A 54 1.57 -5.21 -22.75
CA ILE A 54 1.15 -6.54 -22.28
C ILE A 54 2.28 -7.25 -21.53
N TYR A 55 3.53 -7.07 -21.94
CA TYR A 55 4.69 -7.69 -21.28
C TYR A 55 4.78 -7.27 -19.81
N TRP A 56 4.70 -5.96 -19.53
CA TRP A 56 4.74 -5.46 -18.15
C TRP A 56 3.51 -5.88 -17.34
N ALA A 57 2.35 -6.02 -17.99
CA ALA A 57 1.14 -6.52 -17.36
C ALA A 57 1.24 -8.02 -17.01
N ALA A 58 1.84 -8.84 -17.87
CA ALA A 58 2.10 -10.26 -17.60
C ALA A 58 3.11 -10.44 -16.45
N MET A 59 4.19 -9.65 -16.43
CA MET A 59 5.13 -9.63 -15.30
C MET A 59 4.47 -9.18 -14.00
N CYS A 60 3.53 -8.24 -14.06
CA CYS A 60 2.71 -7.85 -12.91
C CYS A 60 1.82 -9.00 -12.42
N ALA A 61 1.19 -9.75 -13.33
CA ALA A 61 0.38 -10.92 -12.97
C ALA A 61 1.21 -12.04 -12.33
N LEU A 62 2.45 -12.26 -12.78
CA LEU A 62 3.39 -13.20 -12.15
C LEU A 62 3.82 -12.73 -10.75
N ALA A 63 4.11 -11.43 -10.58
CA ALA A 63 4.41 -10.87 -9.26
C ALA A 63 3.20 -10.98 -8.32
N TYR A 64 1.98 -10.77 -8.83
CA TYR A 64 0.75 -10.98 -8.10
C TYR A 64 0.56 -12.45 -7.70
N PHE A 65 0.83 -13.39 -8.60
CA PHE A 65 0.79 -14.83 -8.26
C PHE A 65 1.74 -15.17 -7.12
N TYR A 66 2.96 -14.65 -7.15
CA TYR A 66 3.94 -14.84 -6.07
C TYR A 66 3.48 -14.20 -4.74
N MET A 67 2.76 -13.08 -4.80
CA MET A 67 2.14 -12.48 -3.63
C MET A 67 1.02 -13.37 -3.05
N VAL A 68 0.16 -13.94 -3.90
CA VAL A 68 -0.92 -14.85 -3.51
C VAL A 68 -0.37 -16.10 -2.81
N SER A 69 0.75 -16.64 -3.28
CA SER A 69 1.39 -17.80 -2.62
C SER A 69 2.06 -17.46 -1.30
N SER A 70 2.46 -16.20 -1.09
CA SER A 70 3.23 -15.78 0.09
C SER A 70 2.36 -15.33 1.26
N TRP A 71 1.29 -14.56 1.00
CA TRP A 71 0.49 -13.95 2.08
C TRP A 71 -0.96 -13.68 1.70
N GLY A 72 -1.87 -13.86 2.66
CA GLY A 72 -3.31 -13.61 2.52
C GLY A 72 -3.70 -12.14 2.22
N GLY A 73 -2.76 -11.20 2.33
CA GLY A 73 -2.98 -9.80 1.94
C GLY A 73 -3.11 -9.55 0.44
N TYR A 74 -3.08 -10.59 -0.40
CA TYR A 74 -3.40 -10.46 -1.83
C TYR A 74 -4.81 -9.89 -2.09
N VAL A 75 -5.73 -10.06 -1.13
CA VAL A 75 -7.08 -9.47 -1.14
C VAL A 75 -7.03 -7.93 -1.09
N PHE A 76 -6.06 -7.35 -0.37
CA PHE A 76 -5.85 -5.91 -0.37
C PHE A 76 -5.41 -5.41 -1.76
N LEU A 77 -4.47 -6.13 -2.38
CA LEU A 77 -3.89 -5.76 -3.67
C LEU A 77 -4.94 -5.81 -4.79
N ILE A 78 -5.72 -6.88 -4.85
CA ILE A 78 -6.76 -7.09 -5.86
C ILE A 78 -7.96 -6.16 -5.70
N ASN A 79 -8.14 -5.52 -4.53
CA ASN A 79 -9.16 -4.49 -4.34
C ASN A 79 -8.64 -3.08 -4.62
N LEU A 80 -7.34 -2.83 -4.37
CA LEU A 80 -6.73 -1.53 -4.64
C LEU A 80 -6.53 -1.24 -6.13
N ILE A 81 -6.13 -2.24 -6.93
CA ILE A 81 -5.95 -2.08 -8.39
C ILE A 81 -7.26 -1.68 -9.10
N PRO A 82 -8.39 -2.39 -8.92
CA PRO A 82 -9.67 -2.01 -9.51
C PRO A 82 -10.16 -0.65 -9.01
N LEU A 83 -9.97 -0.34 -7.71
CA LEU A 83 -10.33 0.95 -7.15
C LEU A 83 -9.56 2.09 -7.85
N HIS A 84 -8.27 1.90 -8.13
CA HIS A 84 -7.47 2.85 -8.91
C HIS A 84 -8.00 3.03 -10.33
N VAL A 85 -8.35 1.95 -11.02
CA VAL A 85 -8.94 2.00 -12.37
C VAL A 85 -10.29 2.69 -12.37
N LEU A 86 -11.13 2.45 -11.35
CA LEU A 86 -12.42 3.12 -11.18
C LEU A 86 -12.24 4.62 -10.99
N VAL A 87 -11.30 5.05 -10.15
CA VAL A 87 -11.00 6.49 -9.96
C VAL A 87 -10.45 7.12 -11.26
N LEU A 88 -9.66 6.38 -12.04
CA LEU A 88 -9.21 6.84 -13.37
C LEU A 88 -10.37 7.03 -14.36
N MET A 89 -11.41 6.18 -14.29
CA MET A 89 -12.64 6.38 -15.06
C MET A 89 -13.42 7.61 -14.59
N LEU A 90 -13.60 7.78 -13.28
CA LEU A 90 -14.33 8.93 -12.71
C LEU A 90 -13.64 10.27 -12.99
N THR A 91 -12.32 10.29 -13.04
CA THR A 91 -11.53 11.49 -13.38
C THR A 91 -11.46 11.76 -14.88
N GLY A 92 -12.08 10.92 -15.72
CA GLY A 92 -12.08 11.06 -17.18
C GLY A 92 -10.74 10.79 -17.85
N ARG A 93 -9.77 10.18 -17.14
CA ARG A 93 -8.42 9.89 -17.65
C ARG A 93 -8.28 8.47 -18.20
N PHE A 94 -9.39 7.86 -18.58
CA PHE A 94 -9.37 6.51 -19.13
C PHE A 94 -8.67 6.49 -20.50
N SER A 95 -7.78 5.51 -20.68
CA SER A 95 -6.97 5.38 -21.89
C SER A 95 -6.82 3.90 -22.24
N HIS A 96 -6.62 3.59 -23.53
CA HIS A 96 -6.36 2.23 -24.01
C HIS A 96 -5.18 1.55 -23.28
N ARG A 97 -4.19 2.32 -22.81
CA ARG A 97 -3.07 1.80 -22.01
C ARG A 97 -3.53 1.17 -20.70
N ILE A 98 -4.48 1.82 -20.00
CA ILE A 98 -5.05 1.34 -18.74
C ILE A 98 -5.93 0.11 -18.99
N TYR A 99 -6.72 0.14 -20.07
CA TYR A 99 -7.54 -0.99 -20.49
C TYR A 99 -6.69 -2.25 -20.72
N VAL A 100 -5.63 -2.16 -21.54
CA VAL A 100 -4.73 -3.28 -21.84
C VAL A 100 -4.04 -3.78 -20.57
N ALA A 101 -3.53 -2.88 -19.74
CA ALA A 101 -2.85 -3.25 -18.50
C ALA A 101 -3.78 -3.98 -17.52
N TYR A 102 -4.97 -3.41 -17.25
CA TYR A 102 -5.91 -3.97 -16.28
C TYR A 102 -6.50 -5.31 -16.74
N CYS A 103 -6.97 -5.40 -17.99
CA CYS A 103 -7.58 -6.63 -18.49
C CYS A 103 -6.59 -7.79 -18.49
N THR A 104 -5.33 -7.53 -18.89
CA THR A 104 -4.28 -8.55 -18.91
C THR A 104 -3.94 -9.01 -17.50
N VAL A 105 -3.76 -8.08 -16.54
CA VAL A 105 -3.48 -8.42 -15.14
C VAL A 105 -4.65 -9.19 -14.51
N TYR A 106 -5.89 -8.79 -14.77
CA TYR A 106 -7.06 -9.46 -14.23
C TYR A 106 -7.20 -10.89 -14.74
N CYS A 107 -7.13 -11.11 -16.06
CA CYS A 107 -7.29 -12.45 -16.63
C CYS A 107 -6.17 -13.40 -16.17
N LEU A 108 -4.90 -12.98 -16.31
CA LEU A 108 -3.77 -13.81 -15.91
C LEU A 108 -3.71 -13.98 -14.39
N GLY A 109 -3.88 -12.91 -13.63
CA GLY A 109 -3.82 -12.92 -12.17
C GLY A 109 -4.89 -13.80 -11.54
N THR A 110 -6.11 -13.80 -12.08
CA THR A 110 -7.21 -14.64 -11.56
C THR A 110 -7.00 -16.12 -11.88
N ILE A 111 -6.52 -16.45 -13.09
CA ILE A 111 -6.22 -17.85 -13.44
C ILE A 111 -5.07 -18.38 -12.59
N LEU A 112 -4.01 -17.58 -12.42
CA LEU A 112 -2.84 -17.97 -11.63
C LEU A 112 -3.20 -18.10 -10.14
N SER A 113 -4.02 -17.20 -9.58
CA SER A 113 -4.40 -17.29 -8.16
C SER A 113 -5.22 -18.53 -7.83
N MET A 114 -6.04 -19.04 -8.77
CA MET A 114 -6.80 -20.28 -8.59
C MET A 114 -5.93 -21.54 -8.49
N GLN A 115 -4.67 -21.49 -8.96
CA GLN A 115 -3.77 -22.64 -8.91
C GLN A 115 -3.27 -22.98 -7.50
N ILE A 116 -3.38 -22.03 -6.57
CA ILE A 116 -2.98 -22.26 -5.17
C ILE A 116 -4.09 -23.03 -4.47
N SER A 117 -3.79 -24.25 -4.00
CA SER A 117 -4.78 -25.16 -3.39
C SER A 117 -5.57 -24.56 -2.22
N PHE A 118 -4.95 -23.66 -1.45
CA PHE A 118 -5.61 -22.96 -0.35
C PHE A 118 -6.65 -21.94 -0.83
N VAL A 119 -6.41 -21.30 -1.98
CA VAL A 119 -7.28 -20.29 -2.58
C VAL A 119 -8.38 -20.95 -3.40
N GLY A 120 -8.04 -21.97 -4.20
CA GLY A 120 -8.99 -22.73 -5.02
C GLY A 120 -9.90 -21.82 -5.84
N PHE A 121 -11.21 -21.94 -5.64
CA PHE A 121 -12.23 -21.15 -6.37
C PHE A 121 -12.71 -19.89 -5.62
N GLN A 122 -12.04 -19.49 -4.54
CA GLN A 122 -12.37 -18.25 -3.81
C GLN A 122 -12.39 -16.99 -4.71
N PRO A 123 -11.49 -16.82 -5.71
CA PRO A 123 -11.50 -15.64 -6.58
C PRO A 123 -12.81 -15.44 -7.37
N VAL A 124 -13.59 -16.50 -7.58
CA VAL A 124 -14.84 -16.46 -8.35
C VAL A 124 -16.07 -16.45 -7.44
N LEU A 125 -15.99 -17.14 -6.30
CA LEU A 125 -17.13 -17.35 -5.40
C LEU A 125 -17.21 -16.30 -4.28
N SER A 126 -16.06 -15.81 -3.80
CA SER A 126 -15.99 -14.87 -2.68
C SER A 126 -16.37 -13.45 -3.11
N SER A 127 -17.12 -12.76 -2.24
CA SER A 127 -17.49 -11.36 -2.42
C SER A 127 -16.27 -10.42 -2.46
N GLU A 128 -15.15 -10.83 -1.86
CA GLU A 128 -13.93 -10.04 -1.74
C GLU A 128 -13.24 -9.75 -3.08
N HIS A 129 -13.50 -10.58 -4.09
CA HIS A 129 -12.97 -10.43 -5.45
C HIS A 129 -13.97 -9.82 -6.44
N MET A 130 -15.20 -9.53 -5.98
CA MET A 130 -16.26 -8.99 -6.84
C MET A 130 -15.98 -7.56 -7.30
N ALA A 131 -15.22 -6.77 -6.54
CA ALA A 131 -14.80 -5.45 -7.00
C ALA A 131 -13.96 -5.54 -8.28
N ALA A 132 -13.04 -6.51 -8.36
CA ALA A 132 -12.21 -6.71 -9.54
C ALA A 132 -13.03 -7.16 -10.75
N LEU A 133 -13.97 -8.09 -10.55
CA LEU A 133 -14.88 -8.55 -11.60
C LEU A 133 -15.81 -7.42 -12.08
N GLY A 134 -16.37 -6.64 -11.16
CA GLY A 134 -17.25 -5.52 -11.46
C GLY A 134 -16.56 -4.43 -12.27
N VAL A 135 -15.35 -4.01 -11.87
CA VAL A 135 -14.56 -3.04 -12.62
C VAL A 135 -14.09 -3.60 -13.96
N PHE A 136 -13.83 -4.91 -14.06
CA PHE A 136 -13.53 -5.55 -15.34
C PHE A 136 -14.71 -5.47 -16.31
N GLY A 137 -15.92 -5.82 -15.86
CA GLY A 137 -17.13 -5.65 -16.65
C GLY A 137 -17.35 -4.19 -17.07
N LEU A 138 -17.19 -3.24 -16.15
CA LEU A 138 -17.31 -1.82 -16.42
C LEU A 138 -16.28 -1.34 -17.46
N CYS A 139 -15.05 -1.85 -17.38
CA CYS A 139 -13.96 -1.52 -18.32
C CYS A 139 -14.29 -1.96 -19.74
N GLN A 140 -14.88 -3.15 -19.91
CA GLN A 140 -15.33 -3.64 -21.22
C GLN A 140 -16.46 -2.79 -21.79
N ILE A 141 -17.47 -2.47 -20.96
CA ILE A 141 -18.59 -1.62 -21.37
C ILE A 141 -18.09 -0.23 -21.78
N HIS A 142 -17.24 0.40 -20.95
CA HIS A 142 -16.72 1.73 -21.23
C HIS A 142 -15.90 1.77 -22.54
N ALA A 143 -15.00 0.80 -22.74
CA ALA A 143 -14.21 0.71 -23.97
C ALA A 143 -15.08 0.45 -25.22
N PHE A 144 -16.10 -0.39 -25.11
CA PHE A 144 -17.03 -0.66 -26.20
C PHE A 144 -17.89 0.56 -26.55
N VAL A 145 -18.38 1.29 -25.54
CA VAL A 145 -19.14 2.53 -25.72
C VAL A 145 -18.29 3.59 -26.40
N ASP A 146 -17.02 3.75 -26.00
CA ASP A 146 -16.11 4.71 -26.61
C ASP A 146 -15.79 4.36 -28.08
N TYR A 147 -15.61 3.06 -28.37
CA TYR A 147 -15.48 2.57 -29.74
C TYR A 147 -16.72 2.87 -30.59
N LEU A 148 -17.92 2.59 -30.08
CA LEU A 148 -19.17 2.89 -30.78
C LEU A 148 -19.37 4.38 -31.03
N ARG A 149 -19.03 5.22 -30.05
CA ARG A 149 -19.10 6.69 -30.17
C ARG A 149 -18.23 7.20 -31.31
N SER A 150 -17.10 6.55 -31.60
CA SER A 150 -16.23 6.92 -32.72
C SER A 150 -16.76 6.53 -34.10
N LYS A 151 -17.70 5.57 -34.19
CA LYS A 151 -18.21 5.01 -35.44
C LYS A 151 -19.61 5.50 -35.83
N LEU A 152 -20.37 6.05 -34.89
CA LEU A 152 -21.77 6.43 -35.06
C LEU A 152 -21.97 7.95 -35.01
N ASN A 153 -23.00 8.42 -35.71
CA ASN A 153 -23.44 9.81 -35.61
C ASN A 153 -24.03 10.09 -34.21
N PRO A 154 -23.88 11.30 -33.64
CA PRO A 154 -24.29 11.60 -32.26
C PRO A 154 -25.75 11.28 -31.94
N GLN A 155 -26.66 11.51 -32.90
CA GLN A 155 -28.10 11.26 -32.75
C GLN A 155 -28.44 9.76 -32.72
N GLN A 156 -27.77 8.96 -33.54
CA GLN A 156 -27.94 7.50 -33.54
C GLN A 156 -27.30 6.87 -32.30
N PHE A 157 -26.19 7.43 -31.84
CA PHE A 157 -25.53 7.03 -30.61
C PHE A 157 -26.41 7.28 -29.38
N GLU A 158 -27.11 8.42 -29.29
CA GLU A 158 -27.98 8.71 -28.14
C GLU A 158 -29.15 7.72 -28.03
N ILE A 159 -29.79 7.39 -29.16
CA ILE A 159 -30.87 6.39 -29.22
C ILE A 159 -30.34 5.00 -28.85
N LEU A 160 -29.21 4.60 -29.41
CA LEU A 160 -28.62 3.29 -29.14
C LEU A 160 -28.10 3.19 -27.70
N PHE A 161 -27.49 4.24 -27.16
CA PHE A 161 -27.03 4.30 -25.77
C PHE A 161 -28.19 4.18 -24.78
N ARG A 162 -29.32 4.84 -25.05
CA ARG A 162 -30.54 4.72 -24.23
C ARG A 162 -31.12 3.31 -24.29
N SER A 163 -31.10 2.66 -25.46
CA SER A 163 -31.53 1.27 -25.62
C SER A 163 -30.60 0.28 -24.91
N VAL A 164 -29.28 0.45 -25.02
CA VAL A 164 -28.28 -0.40 -24.38
C VAL A 164 -28.32 -0.26 -22.86
N ILE A 165 -28.46 0.96 -22.33
CA ILE A 165 -28.63 1.16 -20.88
C ILE A 165 -29.92 0.49 -20.38
N SER A 166 -31.02 0.58 -21.13
CA SER A 166 -32.27 -0.08 -20.74
C SER A 166 -32.13 -1.61 -20.72
N LEU A 167 -31.40 -2.17 -21.69
CA LEU A 167 -31.19 -3.60 -21.83
C LEU A 167 -30.19 -4.13 -20.79
N VAL A 168 -29.07 -3.44 -20.59
CA VAL A 168 -28.08 -3.75 -19.54
C VAL A 168 -28.69 -3.58 -18.16
N GLY A 169 -29.51 -2.54 -17.95
CA GLY A 169 -30.27 -2.33 -16.72
C GLY A 169 -31.22 -3.49 -16.43
N PHE A 170 -31.95 -3.98 -17.45
CA PHE A 170 -32.82 -5.14 -17.32
C PHE A 170 -32.06 -6.45 -17.06
N VAL A 171 -30.92 -6.64 -17.73
CA VAL A 171 -30.04 -7.81 -17.53
C VAL A 171 -29.40 -7.78 -16.13
N LEU A 172 -28.98 -6.63 -15.64
CA LEU A 172 -28.46 -6.49 -14.26
C LEU A 172 -29.54 -6.69 -13.21
N LEU A 173 -30.78 -6.24 -13.46
CA LEU A 173 -31.91 -6.48 -12.57
C LEU A 173 -32.28 -7.97 -12.50
N THR A 174 -32.27 -8.66 -13.64
CA THR A 174 -32.58 -10.10 -13.71
C THR A 174 -31.45 -10.94 -13.11
N ILE A 175 -30.20 -10.64 -13.41
CA ILE A 175 -29.03 -11.29 -12.78
C ILE A 175 -29.00 -10.99 -11.27
N GLY A 176 -29.24 -9.74 -10.87
CA GLY A 176 -29.31 -9.34 -9.47
C GLY A 176 -30.42 -10.06 -8.71
N ALA A 177 -31.62 -10.18 -9.30
CA ALA A 177 -32.72 -10.94 -8.72
C ALA A 177 -32.39 -12.45 -8.60
N VAL A 178 -31.76 -13.04 -9.62
CA VAL A 178 -31.33 -14.44 -9.61
C VAL A 178 -30.24 -14.69 -8.57
N LEU A 179 -29.27 -13.80 -8.43
CA LEU A 179 -28.23 -13.90 -7.41
C LEU A 179 -28.77 -13.70 -5.99
N MET A 180 -29.72 -12.79 -5.81
CA MET A 180 -30.39 -12.57 -4.53
C MET A 180 -31.26 -13.78 -4.12
N LEU A 181 -31.89 -14.46 -5.09
CA LEU A 181 -32.68 -15.67 -4.87
C LEU A 181 -31.83 -16.94 -4.65
N THR A 182 -30.64 -17.01 -5.26
CA THR A 182 -29.81 -18.24 -5.18
C THR A 182 -28.88 -18.27 -3.98
N GLY A 183 -28.62 -17.14 -3.31
CA GLY A 183 -27.79 -17.11 -2.09
C GLY A 183 -26.37 -17.66 -2.26
N LYS A 184 -25.90 -17.81 -3.51
CA LYS A 184 -24.63 -18.48 -3.84
C LYS A 184 -23.39 -17.60 -3.72
N ILE A 185 -23.54 -16.28 -3.56
CA ILE A 185 -22.41 -15.44 -3.15
C ILE A 185 -22.25 -15.63 -1.65
N SER A 186 -21.13 -16.23 -1.25
CA SER A 186 -20.76 -16.28 0.16
C SER A 186 -20.63 -14.84 0.69
N PRO A 187 -21.26 -14.52 1.83
CA PRO A 187 -21.10 -13.20 2.44
C PRO A 187 -19.62 -12.93 2.77
N TRP A 188 -19.28 -11.66 2.97
CA TRP A 188 -17.96 -11.21 3.42
C TRP A 188 -17.46 -12.10 4.56
N THR A 189 -16.22 -12.58 4.49
CA THR A 189 -15.68 -13.38 5.58
C THR A 189 -15.58 -12.51 6.85
N GLY A 190 -15.87 -13.09 8.01
CA GLY A 190 -16.00 -12.33 9.27
C GLY A 190 -14.78 -11.47 9.63
N ARG A 191 -13.57 -11.88 9.21
CA ARG A 191 -12.31 -11.15 9.43
C ARG A 191 -12.19 -9.90 8.55
N PHE A 192 -12.61 -9.95 7.29
CA PHE A 192 -12.59 -8.76 6.42
C PHE A 192 -13.77 -7.83 6.70
N TYR A 193 -14.93 -8.39 7.07
CA TYR A 193 -16.06 -7.59 7.51
C TYR A 193 -15.73 -6.76 8.76
N SER A 194 -14.96 -7.33 9.70
CA SER A 194 -14.49 -6.57 10.88
C SER A 194 -13.51 -5.44 10.59
N LEU A 195 -12.89 -5.41 9.40
CA LEU A 195 -12.06 -4.29 8.97
C LEU A 195 -12.90 -3.13 8.42
N LEU A 196 -14.12 -3.39 7.98
CA LEU A 196 -15.07 -2.37 7.50
C LEU A 196 -15.97 -1.89 8.64
N ASP A 197 -16.43 -2.81 9.49
CA ASP A 197 -17.13 -2.50 10.74
C ASP A 197 -16.32 -3.04 11.95
N PRO A 198 -15.56 -2.18 12.63
CA PRO A 198 -14.75 -2.58 13.78
C PRO A 198 -15.57 -3.05 14.98
N SER A 199 -16.87 -2.78 15.00
CA SER A 199 -17.76 -3.16 16.11
C SER A 199 -18.22 -4.62 16.01
N TYR A 200 -18.26 -5.19 14.80
CA TYR A 200 -18.82 -6.51 14.56
C TYR A 200 -18.03 -7.64 15.24
N ALA A 201 -16.70 -7.66 15.09
CA ALA A 201 -15.86 -8.71 15.68
C ALA A 201 -15.92 -8.67 17.21
N LYS A 202 -15.87 -7.48 17.81
CA LYS A 202 -15.92 -7.30 19.26
C LYS A 202 -17.20 -7.86 19.88
N ASN A 203 -18.32 -7.70 19.19
CA ASN A 203 -19.63 -8.08 19.72
C ASN A 203 -20.03 -9.52 19.39
N ASN A 204 -19.60 -10.05 18.25
CA ASN A 204 -20.14 -11.31 17.71
C ASN A 204 -19.16 -12.48 17.70
N ILE A 205 -17.83 -12.24 17.66
CA ILE A 205 -16.84 -13.32 17.53
C ILE A 205 -15.66 -13.10 18.51
N PRO A 206 -15.73 -13.61 19.75
CA PRO A 206 -14.74 -13.32 20.79
C PRO A 206 -13.33 -13.84 20.46
N ILE A 207 -13.21 -14.90 19.65
CA ILE A 207 -11.91 -15.47 19.22
C ILE A 207 -11.10 -14.47 18.38
N ILE A 208 -11.78 -13.62 17.59
CA ILE A 208 -11.11 -12.60 16.79
C ILE A 208 -10.71 -11.43 17.69
N ALA A 209 -11.58 -11.02 18.61
CA ALA A 209 -11.33 -9.90 19.50
C ALA A 209 -10.26 -10.18 20.58
N SER A 210 -9.99 -11.45 20.91
CA SER A 210 -9.03 -11.84 21.93
C SER A 210 -7.56 -11.67 21.52
N VAL A 211 -7.26 -11.53 20.21
CA VAL A 211 -5.88 -11.32 19.75
C VAL A 211 -5.49 -9.86 19.94
N SER A 212 -4.42 -9.62 20.68
CA SER A 212 -3.92 -8.26 20.96
C SER A 212 -3.63 -7.44 19.69
N GLU A 213 -3.23 -8.12 18.60
CA GLU A 213 -2.93 -7.51 17.30
C GLU A 213 -4.16 -6.95 16.56
N HIS A 214 -5.37 -7.40 16.91
CA HIS A 214 -6.63 -6.95 16.29
C HIS A 214 -7.19 -5.68 16.94
N GLN A 215 -6.51 -5.13 17.94
CA GLN A 215 -6.93 -3.89 18.58
C GLN A 215 -6.63 -2.67 17.69
N PRO A 216 -7.38 -1.56 17.87
CA PRO A 216 -7.10 -0.31 17.19
C PRO A 216 -5.77 0.34 17.61
N THR A 217 -5.14 1.08 16.70
CA THR A 217 -3.91 1.83 16.98
C THR A 217 -4.18 3.16 17.66
N THR A 218 -3.41 3.50 18.68
CA THR A 218 -3.38 4.87 19.24
C THR A 218 -2.40 5.77 18.47
N TRP A 219 -2.54 7.09 18.62
CA TRP A 219 -1.62 8.06 18.01
C TRP A 219 -0.17 7.89 18.50
N SER A 220 0.02 7.40 19.73
CA SER A 220 1.34 7.14 20.30
C SER A 220 2.08 6.04 19.53
N SER A 221 1.40 4.96 19.13
CA SER A 221 2.00 3.91 18.28
C SER A 221 2.36 4.44 16.90
N TYR A 222 1.53 5.30 16.29
CA TYR A 222 1.88 5.94 15.01
C TYR A 222 3.18 6.73 15.10
N TYR A 223 3.32 7.54 16.15
CA TYR A 223 4.55 8.32 16.36
C TYR A 223 5.75 7.43 16.67
N PHE A 224 5.55 6.40 17.49
CA PHE A 224 6.61 5.47 17.88
C PHE A 224 7.20 4.73 16.66
N ASP A 225 6.35 4.29 15.73
CA ASP A 225 6.77 3.52 14.56
C ASP A 225 7.27 4.35 13.38
N LEU A 226 6.83 5.61 13.25
CA LEU A 226 7.03 6.41 12.05
C LEU A 226 7.63 7.81 12.28
N GLN A 227 7.82 8.26 13.53
CA GLN A 227 8.46 9.54 13.92
C GLN A 227 8.36 10.69 12.89
N LEU A 228 9.37 10.88 12.04
CA LEU A 228 9.42 11.95 11.02
C LEU A 228 8.41 11.75 9.87
N LEU A 229 8.16 10.50 9.49
CA LEU A 229 7.35 10.16 8.33
C LEU A 229 5.91 10.63 8.51
N VAL A 230 5.37 10.62 9.74
CA VAL A 230 4.01 11.08 10.05
C VAL A 230 3.82 12.56 9.66
N PHE A 231 4.84 13.40 9.91
CA PHE A 231 4.78 14.83 9.56
C PHE A 231 5.01 15.10 8.07
N MET A 232 5.85 14.28 7.42
CA MET A 232 6.17 14.45 6.00
C MET A 232 5.13 13.84 5.06
N PHE A 233 4.27 12.95 5.55
CA PHE A 233 3.23 12.30 4.75
C PHE A 233 2.22 13.28 4.15
N PRO A 234 1.62 14.23 4.90
CA PRO A 234 0.74 15.25 4.31
C PRO A 234 1.44 16.09 3.23
N VAL A 235 2.72 16.42 3.42
CA VAL A 235 3.53 17.16 2.43
C VAL A 235 3.70 16.35 1.15
N GLY A 236 3.97 15.05 1.27
CA GLY A 236 4.02 14.11 0.15
C GLY A 236 2.70 14.00 -0.61
N LEU A 237 1.57 13.89 0.10
CA LEU A 237 0.23 13.89 -0.52
C LEU A 237 -0.02 15.21 -1.25
N TYR A 238 0.28 16.34 -0.64
CA TYR A 238 0.09 17.66 -1.25
C TYR A 238 0.81 17.76 -2.61
N TYR A 239 2.05 17.32 -2.71
CA TYR A 239 2.78 17.31 -3.99
C TYR A 239 2.20 16.33 -5.02
N CYS A 240 1.65 15.21 -4.55
CA CYS A 240 0.97 14.25 -5.43
C CYS A 240 -0.33 14.84 -5.99
N PHE A 241 -1.09 15.60 -5.19
CA PHE A 241 -2.28 16.33 -5.64
C PHE A 241 -1.95 17.52 -6.54
N SER A 242 -0.87 18.25 -6.25
CA SER A 242 -0.47 19.45 -7.01
C SER A 242 -0.12 19.13 -8.47
N ASN A 243 0.50 17.96 -8.74
CA ASN A 243 0.65 17.50 -10.13
C ASN A 243 0.08 16.10 -10.28
N LEU A 244 -1.18 16.02 -10.72
CA LEU A 244 -1.89 14.76 -10.93
C LEU A 244 -1.37 14.02 -12.17
N SER A 245 -0.93 12.78 -11.96
CA SER A 245 -0.55 11.83 -13.01
C SER A 245 -1.21 10.48 -12.70
N ASP A 246 -1.44 9.64 -13.71
CA ASP A 246 -2.14 8.36 -13.57
C ASP A 246 -1.50 7.46 -12.50
N ALA A 247 -0.17 7.48 -12.41
CA ALA A 247 0.60 6.77 -11.39
C ALA A 247 0.55 7.43 -9.99
N ARG A 248 0.34 8.76 -9.92
CA ARG A 248 0.21 9.47 -8.65
C ARG A 248 -1.18 9.30 -8.03
N ILE A 249 -2.21 9.14 -8.86
CA ILE A 249 -3.54 8.78 -8.37
C ILE A 249 -3.48 7.42 -7.65
N PHE A 250 -2.70 6.47 -8.18
CA PHE A 250 -2.47 5.18 -7.52
C PHE A 250 -1.84 5.33 -6.13
N ILE A 251 -0.75 6.10 -5.99
CA ILE A 251 -0.07 6.26 -4.69
C ILE A 251 -0.94 7.00 -3.66
N ILE A 252 -1.76 7.96 -4.10
CA ILE A 252 -2.72 8.65 -3.23
C ILE A 252 -3.76 7.66 -2.69
N MET A 253 -4.36 6.86 -3.57
CA MET A 253 -5.34 5.84 -3.16
C MET A 253 -4.72 4.80 -2.24
N TYR A 254 -3.50 4.36 -2.52
CA TYR A 254 -2.78 3.45 -1.65
C TYR A 254 -2.56 4.08 -0.26
N GLY A 255 -2.10 5.33 -0.19
CA GLY A 255 -1.87 6.02 1.08
C GLY A 255 -3.14 6.19 1.92
N VAL A 256 -4.23 6.67 1.32
CA VAL A 256 -5.50 6.90 2.04
C VAL A 256 -6.10 5.58 2.53
N THR A 257 -6.15 4.58 1.65
CA THR A 257 -6.74 3.27 1.99
C THR A 257 -5.92 2.56 3.06
N SER A 258 -4.58 2.58 2.94
CA SER A 258 -3.70 1.96 3.93
C SER A 258 -3.75 2.66 5.29
N MET A 259 -3.91 3.99 5.31
CA MET A 259 -4.04 4.77 6.55
C MET A 259 -5.33 4.47 7.30
N TYR A 260 -6.44 4.26 6.57
CA TYR A 260 -7.68 3.82 7.19
C TYR A 260 -7.51 2.43 7.82
N PHE A 261 -6.95 1.47 7.09
CA PHE A 261 -6.79 0.10 7.59
C PHE A 261 -5.82 0.00 8.76
N SER A 262 -4.72 0.76 8.76
CA SER A 262 -3.82 0.80 9.91
C SER A 262 -4.49 1.41 11.14
N ALA A 263 -5.44 2.34 10.97
CA ALA A 263 -6.15 2.95 12.11
C ALA A 263 -7.08 1.95 12.81
N VAL A 264 -7.67 1.04 12.03
CA VAL A 264 -8.58 0.01 12.54
C VAL A 264 -7.82 -1.13 13.23
N MET A 265 -6.62 -1.48 12.78
CA MET A 265 -5.90 -2.67 13.26
C MET A 265 -4.38 -2.45 13.31
N VAL A 266 -3.78 -2.66 14.49
CA VAL A 266 -2.33 -2.47 14.75
C VAL A 266 -1.45 -3.24 13.78
N ARG A 267 -1.79 -4.49 13.47
CA ARG A 267 -1.01 -5.31 12.53
C ARG A 267 -0.95 -4.76 11.10
N LEU A 268 -1.94 -3.97 10.67
CA LEU A 268 -1.95 -3.40 9.32
C LEU A 268 -1.06 -2.15 9.17
N MET A 269 -0.43 -1.70 10.27
CA MET A 269 0.63 -0.70 10.26
C MET A 269 1.80 -1.09 9.33
N LEU A 270 2.06 -2.39 9.21
CA LEU A 270 3.08 -2.95 8.32
C LEU A 270 2.84 -2.54 6.85
N VAL A 271 1.58 -2.50 6.41
CA VAL A 271 1.21 -2.20 5.02
C VAL A 271 1.28 -0.70 4.72
N LEU A 272 1.18 0.13 5.77
CA LEU A 272 1.28 1.57 5.70
C LEU A 272 2.74 2.06 5.61
N ALA A 273 3.67 1.40 6.31
CA ALA A 273 5.07 1.83 6.37
C ALA A 273 5.72 2.10 5.00
N PRO A 274 5.56 1.24 3.96
CA PRO A 274 6.15 1.52 2.65
C PRO A 274 5.59 2.77 1.97
N VAL A 275 4.28 3.05 2.09
CA VAL A 275 3.66 4.25 1.49
C VAL A 275 4.12 5.51 2.16
N MET A 276 4.22 5.47 3.49
CA MET A 276 4.76 6.57 4.27
C MET A 276 6.18 6.89 3.82
N CYS A 277 7.04 5.88 3.67
CA CYS A 277 8.41 6.08 3.19
C CYS A 277 8.45 6.72 1.79
N ILE A 278 7.60 6.27 0.86
CA ILE A 278 7.54 6.81 -0.50
C ILE A 278 7.08 8.27 -0.50
N LEU A 279 5.97 8.58 0.19
CA LEU A 279 5.39 9.94 0.20
C LEU A 279 6.25 10.91 0.99
N SER A 280 6.77 10.50 2.14
CA SER A 280 7.70 11.30 2.93
C SER A 280 9.02 11.51 2.20
N GLY A 281 9.51 10.51 1.47
CA GLY A 281 10.67 10.63 0.58
C GLY A 281 10.44 11.66 -0.54
N ILE A 282 9.26 11.65 -1.18
CA ILE A 282 8.88 12.67 -2.17
C ILE A 282 8.81 14.07 -1.53
N GLY A 283 8.19 14.20 -0.36
CA GLY A 283 8.06 15.46 0.36
C GLY A 283 9.42 16.07 0.70
N VAL A 284 10.29 15.28 1.34
CA VAL A 284 11.64 15.72 1.72
C VAL A 284 12.50 16.02 0.49
N SER A 285 12.51 15.16 -0.53
CA SER A 285 13.26 15.40 -1.77
C SER A 285 12.84 16.70 -2.46
N GLN A 286 11.54 17.01 -2.46
CA GLN A 286 11.04 18.23 -3.08
C GLN A 286 11.41 19.47 -2.27
N VAL A 287 11.40 19.40 -0.94
CA VAL A 287 11.92 20.46 -0.06
C VAL A 287 13.40 20.69 -0.34
N LEU A 288 14.23 19.63 -0.32
CA LEU A 288 15.66 19.76 -0.63
C LEU A 288 15.88 20.33 -2.03
N SER A 289 15.21 19.83 -3.07
CA SER A 289 15.39 20.36 -4.42
C SER A 289 15.02 21.84 -4.54
N THR A 290 14.05 22.31 -3.76
CA THR A 290 13.61 23.72 -3.81
C THR A 290 14.62 24.63 -3.14
N TYR A 291 15.11 24.25 -1.96
CA TYR A 291 16.07 25.07 -1.20
C TYR A 291 17.50 24.95 -1.74
N MET A 292 17.96 23.78 -2.18
CA MET A 292 19.31 23.61 -2.76
C MET A 292 19.51 24.41 -4.05
N LYS A 293 18.46 24.63 -4.85
CA LYS A 293 18.52 25.49 -6.05
C LYS A 293 18.68 26.97 -5.73
N ASN A 294 18.30 27.38 -4.52
CA ASN A 294 18.42 28.76 -4.05
C ASN A 294 19.79 29.05 -3.44
N LEU A 295 20.70 28.07 -3.35
CA LEU A 295 22.07 28.32 -2.91
C LEU A 295 22.92 28.78 -4.09
N ASP A 296 23.55 29.95 -3.97
CA ASP A 296 24.45 30.51 -4.98
C ASP A 296 25.67 29.60 -5.28
N ILE A 297 26.07 28.77 -4.31
CA ILE A 297 27.13 27.75 -4.47
C ILE A 297 26.75 26.65 -5.48
N SER A 298 25.46 26.42 -5.74
CA SER A 298 25.01 25.32 -6.61
C SER A 298 25.27 25.58 -8.11
N ARG A 299 25.69 26.79 -8.51
CA ARG A 299 26.06 27.12 -9.90
C ARG A 299 27.40 27.87 -10.00
N PRO A 300 28.54 27.18 -10.08
CA PRO A 300 29.83 27.84 -10.29
C PRO A 300 29.98 28.51 -11.68
N ASP A 301 29.22 28.10 -12.71
CA ASP A 301 29.55 28.44 -14.12
C ASP A 301 28.69 29.50 -14.84
N LYS A 302 27.88 30.30 -14.14
CA LYS A 302 27.22 31.46 -14.79
C LYS A 302 27.37 32.75 -13.98
N LYS A 303 28.59 33.28 -13.94
CA LYS A 303 28.82 34.72 -13.80
C LYS A 303 28.43 35.44 -15.09
N SER A 304 27.12 35.50 -15.38
CA SER A 304 26.57 36.45 -16.33
C SER A 304 25.47 37.23 -15.62
N LYS A 305 25.74 38.54 -15.49
CA LYS A 305 24.95 39.59 -14.84
C LYS A 305 23.45 39.25 -14.75
N LYS A 306 22.96 38.95 -13.54
CA LYS A 306 21.54 39.08 -13.22
C LYS A 306 21.36 40.23 -12.23
N GLN A 307 20.51 41.18 -12.62
CA GLN A 307 19.98 42.23 -11.76
C GLN A 307 19.56 41.63 -10.41
N GLN A 308 20.09 42.24 -9.37
CA GLN A 308 19.81 41.93 -7.98
C GLN A 308 18.38 42.41 -7.69
N ASP A 309 17.38 41.52 -7.74
CA ASP A 309 16.05 41.83 -7.23
C ASP A 309 16.18 42.06 -5.71
N SER A 310 16.12 43.34 -5.29
CA SER A 310 16.44 43.76 -3.92
C SER A 310 15.41 43.36 -2.85
N THR A 311 14.37 42.62 -3.21
CA THR A 311 13.27 42.25 -2.30
C THR A 311 13.56 41.00 -1.45
N TYR A 312 14.64 40.24 -1.70
CA TYR A 312 14.92 39.00 -0.96
C TYR A 312 16.42 38.69 -0.69
N PRO A 313 17.11 39.48 0.15
CA PRO A 313 18.52 39.27 0.48
C PRO A 313 18.81 38.05 1.38
N ILE A 314 17.80 37.47 2.03
CA ILE A 314 17.95 36.34 3.00
C ILE A 314 17.70 34.96 2.35
N LYS A 315 17.54 34.88 1.01
CA LYS A 315 17.24 33.61 0.32
C LYS A 315 18.28 32.51 0.54
N ASN A 316 19.57 32.89 0.55
CA ASN A 316 20.66 31.92 0.71
C ASN A 316 20.75 31.39 2.15
N GLU A 317 20.67 32.29 3.13
CA GLU A 317 20.75 31.92 4.56
C GLU A 317 19.54 31.10 5.00
N VAL A 318 18.32 31.46 4.54
CA VAL A 318 17.10 30.67 4.80
C VAL A 318 17.19 29.29 4.15
N ALA A 319 17.73 29.21 2.93
CA ALA A 319 17.89 27.93 2.25
C ALA A 319 18.95 27.04 2.92
N SER A 320 20.07 27.61 3.35
CA SER A 320 21.10 26.91 4.14
C SER A 320 20.53 26.41 5.47
N GLY A 321 19.81 27.28 6.19
CA GLY A 321 19.13 26.93 7.44
C GLY A 321 18.13 25.79 7.26
N MET A 322 17.31 25.82 6.22
CA MET A 322 16.32 24.77 5.95
C MET A 322 16.98 23.43 5.61
N ILE A 323 18.09 23.43 4.87
CA ILE A 323 18.86 22.20 4.59
C ILE A 323 19.42 21.61 5.88
N LEU A 324 19.97 22.44 6.77
CA LEU A 324 20.51 22.01 8.06
C LEU A 324 19.40 21.45 8.96
N VAL A 325 18.25 22.12 9.03
CA VAL A 325 17.08 21.64 9.77
C VAL A 325 16.61 20.29 9.24
N MET A 326 16.53 20.12 7.92
CA MET A 326 16.13 18.85 7.34
C MET A 326 17.16 17.75 7.63
N ALA A 327 18.45 18.03 7.52
CA ALA A 327 19.50 17.09 7.90
C ALA A 327 19.40 16.67 9.39
N PHE A 328 19.15 17.63 10.29
CA PHE A 328 18.92 17.35 11.70
C PHE A 328 17.73 16.41 11.94
N PHE A 329 16.62 16.61 11.24
CA PHE A 329 15.45 15.72 11.32
C PHE A 329 15.77 14.30 10.83
N LEU A 330 16.53 14.14 9.74
CA LEU A 330 16.92 12.83 9.22
C LEU A 330 17.87 12.09 10.17
N ILE A 331 18.81 12.81 10.78
CA ILE A 331 19.74 12.25 11.77
C ILE A 331 18.94 11.80 13.01
N THR A 332 18.05 12.65 13.52
CA THR A 332 17.19 12.33 14.67
C THR A 332 16.29 11.12 14.37
N TYR A 333 15.72 11.04 13.17
CA TYR A 333 14.94 9.88 12.72
C TYR A 333 15.75 8.58 12.77
N THR A 334 17.02 8.63 12.36
CA THR A 334 17.91 7.46 12.37
C THR A 334 18.23 7.01 13.81
N PHE A 335 18.49 7.96 14.72
CA PHE A 335 18.71 7.66 16.14
C PHE A 335 17.46 7.07 16.80
N HIS A 336 16.29 7.67 16.55
CA HIS A 336 15.01 7.16 17.04
C HIS A 336 14.77 5.73 16.55
N SER A 337 14.96 5.49 15.26
CA SER A 337 14.73 4.18 14.66
C SER A 337 15.65 3.09 15.23
N THR A 338 16.91 3.45 15.47
CA THR A 338 17.90 2.56 16.12
C THR A 338 17.51 2.26 17.56
N TRP A 339 17.11 3.29 18.32
CA TRP A 339 16.71 3.14 19.71
C TRP A 339 15.45 2.26 19.85
N VAL A 340 14.41 2.53 19.07
CA VAL A 340 13.18 1.73 19.07
C VAL A 340 13.47 0.27 18.73
N THR A 341 14.29 0.03 17.71
CA THR A 341 14.68 -1.33 17.31
C THR A 341 15.44 -2.04 18.43
N SER A 342 16.36 -1.32 19.09
CA SER A 342 17.21 -1.88 20.15
C SER A 342 16.48 -2.18 21.45
N GLU A 343 15.51 -1.35 21.85
CA GLU A 343 14.88 -1.48 23.16
C GLU A 343 13.50 -2.17 23.11
N ALA A 344 12.74 -2.00 22.03
CA ALA A 344 11.36 -2.50 21.97
C ALA A 344 11.21 -3.77 21.12
N TYR A 345 11.77 -3.78 19.91
CA TYR A 345 11.49 -4.84 18.94
C TYR A 345 12.48 -6.02 18.98
N SER A 346 13.64 -5.87 19.60
CA SER A 346 14.69 -6.88 19.71
C SER A 346 14.57 -7.79 20.96
N SER A 347 13.35 -8.19 21.32
CA SER A 347 13.11 -9.07 22.48
C SER A 347 12.68 -10.49 22.07
N PRO A 348 13.39 -11.54 22.51
CA PRO A 348 12.96 -12.91 22.26
C PRO A 348 11.76 -13.29 23.13
N SER A 349 10.78 -14.00 22.56
CA SER A 349 9.60 -14.45 23.31
C SER A 349 9.78 -15.81 23.99
N ILE A 350 10.78 -16.59 23.58
CA ILE A 350 11.04 -17.94 24.12
C ILE A 350 11.89 -17.89 25.40
N VAL A 351 12.90 -17.02 25.41
CA VAL A 351 13.81 -16.84 26.55
C VAL A 351 13.45 -15.52 27.22
N LEU A 352 13.00 -15.59 28.47
CA LEU A 352 12.69 -14.39 29.22
C LEU A 352 13.97 -13.82 29.80
N SER A 353 14.23 -12.54 29.59
CA SER A 353 15.36 -11.86 30.24
C SER A 353 14.88 -10.85 31.26
N ALA A 354 15.37 -10.99 32.48
CA ALA A 354 15.20 -10.00 33.56
C ALA A 354 16.53 -9.33 33.88
N ARG A 355 16.46 -8.17 34.53
CA ARG A 355 17.62 -7.48 35.11
C ARG A 355 17.59 -7.67 36.63
N GLY A 356 18.66 -8.21 37.20
CA GLY A 356 18.84 -8.27 38.65
C GLY A 356 19.07 -6.89 39.26
N GLY A 357 19.01 -6.77 40.58
CA GLY A 357 19.26 -5.52 41.30
C GLY A 357 20.63 -4.89 41.00
N ASP A 358 21.62 -5.73 40.66
CA ASP A 358 22.99 -5.32 40.32
C ASP A 358 23.18 -4.97 38.83
N GLY A 359 22.10 -4.99 38.04
CA GLY A 359 22.14 -4.77 36.59
C GLY A 359 22.60 -5.97 35.76
N SER A 360 22.91 -7.10 36.41
CA SER A 360 23.21 -8.37 35.72
C SER A 360 21.98 -8.89 34.97
N ARG A 361 22.21 -9.43 33.76
CA ARG A 361 21.13 -10.01 32.94
C ARG A 361 20.90 -11.46 33.39
N ILE A 362 19.73 -11.73 33.96
CA ILE A 362 19.28 -13.07 34.31
C ILE A 362 18.39 -13.57 33.17
N ILE A 363 18.67 -14.77 32.66
CA ILE A 363 17.90 -15.42 31.60
C ILE A 363 17.13 -16.60 32.19
N PHE A 364 15.82 -16.62 31.99
CA PHE A 364 14.95 -17.74 32.34
C PHE A 364 14.58 -18.47 31.06
N ASP A 365 14.81 -19.78 31.04
CA ASP A 365 14.65 -20.63 29.87
C ASP A 365 13.70 -21.80 30.11
N ASP A 366 12.74 -21.57 31.00
CA ASP A 366 11.82 -22.57 31.54
C ASP A 366 10.97 -23.21 30.42
N PHE A 367 10.62 -22.44 29.39
CA PHE A 367 9.88 -22.95 28.23
C PHE A 367 10.66 -24.04 27.50
N ARG A 368 11.94 -23.79 27.17
CA ARG A 368 12.74 -24.80 26.46
C ARG A 368 13.01 -25.99 27.34
N GLU A 369 13.28 -25.79 28.64
CA GLU A 369 13.45 -26.90 29.59
C GLU A 369 12.20 -27.78 29.66
N ALA A 370 11.02 -27.19 29.82
CA ALA A 370 9.76 -27.92 29.87
C ALA A 370 9.46 -28.67 28.56
N TYR A 371 9.66 -28.03 27.41
CA TYR A 371 9.52 -28.70 26.10
C TYR A 371 10.53 -29.83 25.91
N TYR A 372 11.75 -29.65 26.42
CA TYR A 372 12.81 -30.65 26.32
C TYR A 372 12.54 -31.86 27.21
N TRP A 373 12.07 -31.63 28.44
CA TRP A 373 11.61 -32.67 29.35
C TRP A 373 10.46 -33.45 28.71
N LEU A 374 9.44 -32.76 28.20
CA LEU A 374 8.31 -33.41 27.55
C LEU A 374 8.78 -34.29 26.39
N ARG A 375 9.69 -33.80 25.55
CA ARG A 375 10.24 -34.54 24.41
C ARG A 375 10.98 -35.84 24.79
N HIS A 376 11.64 -35.88 25.95
CA HIS A 376 12.47 -37.03 26.34
C HIS A 376 11.80 -37.96 27.34
N ASN A 377 10.79 -37.47 28.05
CA ASN A 377 10.16 -38.17 29.16
C ASN A 377 8.71 -38.61 28.86
N THR A 378 8.20 -38.37 27.66
CA THR A 378 6.93 -38.97 27.19
C THR A 378 7.17 -40.04 26.14
N PRO A 379 6.26 -41.04 26.02
CA PRO A 379 6.23 -41.91 24.85
C PRO A 379 6.14 -41.11 23.54
N GLU A 380 6.65 -41.69 22.45
CA GLU A 380 6.52 -41.12 21.10
C GLU A 380 5.08 -41.05 20.59
#